data_AF-A0A1V6QLY6-F1
#
_entry.id   AF-A0A1V6QLY6-F1
#
_cell.length_a   1.000
_cell.length_b   1.000
_cell.length_c   1.000
_cell.angle_alpha   90.00
_cell.angle_beta   90.00
_cell.angle_gamma   90.00
#
_symmetry.space_group_name_H-M   'P 1'
#
loop_
_entity.id
_entity.type
_entity.pdbx_description
1 polymer ?
#
loop_
_entity_poly.entity_id
_entity_poly.type
_entity_poly.pdbx_seq_one_letter_code
_entity_poly.pdbx_strand_id
1 'polypeptide(L)'
;MNSKFVTEKYRYTYATTFRGESTITDGIMKFDCDTQESSLWARQGHSPGAPIFVADPDGVSEDDGVLLSVVLDGMTCKSNLLCLDAGKLAELGRADVKGAVVFGFHGKHVPVVGLPTGEY
;
A
#
# COMPACT_ATOMS: atom_id res chain seq x y z
N MET A 1 5.70 -6.18 0.61
CA MET A 1 6.01 -7.26 1.57
C MET A 1 6.31 -6.65 2.93
N ASN A 2 6.23 -7.45 4.00
CA ASN A 2 6.63 -7.02 5.34
C ASN A 2 8.16 -6.93 5.44
N SER A 3 8.67 -5.77 5.88
CA SER A 3 10.12 -5.51 5.97
C SER A 3 10.89 -6.44 6.92
N LYS A 4 10.21 -7.08 7.89
CA LYS A 4 10.81 -8.08 8.79
C LYS A 4 11.31 -9.33 8.06
N PHE A 5 10.84 -9.58 6.83
CA PHE A 5 11.15 -10.76 6.02
C PHE A 5 11.99 -10.44 4.78
N VAL A 6 12.62 -9.26 4.74
CA VAL A 6 13.60 -8.93 3.69
C VAL A 6 14.67 -10.02 3.65
N THR A 7 14.98 -10.52 2.45
CA THR A 7 15.92 -11.63 2.20
C THR A 7 15.55 -13.00 2.78
N GLU A 8 14.37 -13.12 3.37
CA GLU A 8 13.83 -14.38 3.91
C GLU A 8 12.64 -14.87 3.08
N LYS A 9 12.20 -16.12 3.31
CA LYS A 9 10.92 -16.58 2.73
C LYS A 9 9.78 -15.76 3.33
N TYR A 10 8.95 -15.19 2.47
CA TYR A 10 7.75 -14.43 2.84
C TYR A 10 6.54 -14.98 2.05
N ARG A 11 5.33 -14.73 2.57
CA ARG A 11 4.07 -15.17 1.96
C ARG A 11 3.34 -14.05 1.23
N TYR A 12 3.43 -12.80 1.69
CA TYR A 12 2.59 -11.72 1.16
C TYR A 12 3.37 -10.62 0.45
N THR A 13 3.00 -10.37 -0.80
CA THR A 13 3.49 -9.23 -1.60
C THR A 13 2.36 -8.25 -1.89
N TYR A 14 2.72 -6.96 -1.92
CA TYR A 14 1.81 -5.86 -2.25
C TYR A 14 2.36 -5.10 -3.45
N ALA A 15 1.50 -4.80 -4.42
CA ALA A 15 1.90 -4.11 -5.65
C ALA A 15 0.76 -3.26 -6.20
N THR A 16 1.10 -2.26 -7.02
CA THR A 16 0.10 -1.54 -7.83
C THR A 16 -0.26 -2.34 -9.08
N THR A 17 -1.50 -2.19 -9.56
CA THR A 17 -1.98 -2.84 -10.79
C THR A 17 -2.12 -1.89 -11.98
N PHE A 18 -2.05 -2.46 -13.19
CA PHE A 18 -2.17 -1.78 -14.49
C PHE A 18 -3.18 -2.52 -15.38
N ARG A 19 -4.45 -2.49 -15.00
CA ARG A 19 -5.57 -3.14 -15.69
C ARG A 19 -6.25 -2.24 -16.72
N GLY A 20 -5.92 -0.95 -16.75
CA GLY A 20 -6.47 0.04 -17.68
C GLY A 20 -7.71 0.78 -17.17
N GLU A 21 -7.98 0.70 -15.86
CA GLU A 21 -9.20 1.25 -15.23
C GLU A 21 -8.98 2.68 -14.63
N SER A 22 -7.79 3.24 -14.85
CA SER A 22 -7.41 4.60 -14.45
C SER A 22 -6.25 5.12 -15.33
N THR A 23 -5.71 6.30 -15.02
CA THR A 23 -4.71 6.99 -15.86
C THR A 23 -3.35 6.30 -15.91
N ILE A 24 -2.87 5.73 -14.80
CA ILE A 24 -1.56 5.05 -14.73
C ILE A 24 -1.72 3.69 -14.04
N THR A 25 -1.82 3.72 -12.71
CA THR A 25 -2.15 2.56 -11.87
C THR A 25 -3.63 2.61 -11.51
N ASP A 26 -4.24 1.47 -11.19
CA ASP A 26 -5.69 1.39 -10.94
C ASP A 26 -6.11 0.52 -9.76
N GLY A 27 -5.15 0.13 -8.92
CA GLY A 27 -5.43 -0.69 -7.75
C GLY A 27 -4.19 -1.05 -6.97
N ILE A 28 -4.43 -1.57 -5.78
CA ILE A 28 -3.44 -2.15 -4.89
C ILE A 28 -3.80 -3.62 -4.73
N MET A 29 -2.90 -4.49 -5.16
CA MET A 29 -3.03 -5.93 -5.06
C MET A 29 -2.24 -6.45 -3.86
N LYS A 30 -2.83 -7.41 -3.16
CA LYS A 30 -2.15 -8.34 -2.26
C LYS A 30 -2.07 -9.69 -2.98
N PHE A 31 -0.88 -10.28 -3.00
CA PHE A 31 -0.65 -11.61 -3.56
C PHE A 31 -0.15 -12.54 -2.45
N ASP A 32 -0.78 -13.71 -2.33
CA ASP A 32 -0.36 -14.80 -1.46
C ASP A 32 0.52 -15.77 -2.25
N CYS A 33 1.82 -15.80 -1.94
CA CYS A 33 2.81 -16.61 -2.64
C CYS A 33 2.64 -18.11 -2.41
N ASP A 34 1.99 -18.53 -1.32
CA ASP A 34 1.78 -19.95 -1.02
C ASP A 34 0.51 -20.46 -1.74
N THR A 35 -0.59 -19.71 -1.72
CA THR A 35 -1.86 -20.12 -2.37
C THR A 35 -2.00 -19.67 -3.83
N GLN A 36 -1.19 -18.69 -4.26
CA GLN A 36 -1.27 -18.00 -5.55
C GLN A 36 -2.56 -17.19 -5.76
N GLU A 37 -3.28 -16.90 -4.68
CA GLU A 37 -4.48 -16.06 -4.72
C GLU A 37 -4.12 -14.57 -4.65
N SER A 38 -4.96 -13.75 -5.28
CA SER A 38 -4.82 -12.30 -5.23
C SER A 38 -6.09 -11.64 -4.71
N SER A 39 -5.91 -10.62 -3.89
CA SER A 39 -6.95 -9.70 -3.46
C SER A 39 -6.64 -8.31 -4.00
N LEU A 40 -7.67 -7.51 -4.24
CA LEU A 40 -7.53 -6.23 -4.90
C LEU A 40 -8.37 -5.17 -4.19
N TRP A 41 -7.72 -4.06 -3.86
CA TRP A 41 -8.38 -2.79 -3.65
C TRP A 41 -8.34 -1.99 -4.95
N ALA A 42 -9.48 -1.45 -5.37
CA ALA A 42 -9.57 -0.56 -6.51
C ALA A 42 -10.77 0.37 -6.38
N ARG A 43 -10.68 1.53 -7.00
CA ARG A 43 -11.79 2.48 -7.12
C ARG A 43 -11.72 3.16 -8.48
N GLN A 44 -12.86 3.30 -9.14
CA GLN A 44 -12.93 3.89 -10.47
C GLN A 44 -12.27 5.27 -10.51
N GLY A 45 -11.40 5.49 -11.50
CA GLY A 45 -10.71 6.77 -11.70
C GLY A 45 -9.73 7.17 -10.58
N HIS A 46 -9.37 6.25 -9.70
CA HIS A 46 -8.37 6.49 -8.65
C HIS A 46 -7.06 5.79 -9.04
N SER A 47 -5.95 6.51 -8.92
CA SER A 47 -4.62 5.98 -9.21
C SER A 47 -3.74 5.96 -7.95
N PRO A 48 -3.54 4.79 -7.32
CA PRO A 48 -2.68 4.63 -6.16
C PRO A 48 -1.20 4.58 -6.54
N GLY A 49 -0.35 5.21 -5.73
CA GLY A 49 1.11 5.04 -5.77
C GLY A 49 1.59 3.76 -5.09
N ALA A 50 2.91 3.58 -5.04
CA ALA A 50 3.54 2.41 -4.42
C ALA A 50 3.05 2.22 -2.96
N PRO A 51 2.46 1.05 -2.60
CA PRO A 51 1.98 0.80 -1.26
C PRO A 51 3.16 0.56 -0.29
N ILE A 52 3.10 1.22 0.87
CA ILE A 52 4.07 1.09 1.95
C ILE A 52 3.43 0.26 3.06
N PHE A 53 4.01 -0.89 3.36
CA PHE A 53 3.57 -1.73 4.48
C PHE A 53 4.12 -1.19 5.80
N VAL A 54 3.25 -1.05 6.79
CA VAL A 54 3.57 -0.68 8.17
C VAL A 54 3.05 -1.80 9.06
N ALA A 55 3.98 -2.51 9.71
CA ALA A 55 3.65 -3.64 10.57
C ALA A 55 2.91 -3.17 11.83
N ASP A 56 1.93 -3.96 12.27
CA ASP A 56 1.43 -3.87 13.64
C ASP A 56 2.56 -4.31 14.60
N PRO A 57 2.96 -3.47 15.58
CA PRO A 57 3.97 -3.86 16.57
C PRO A 57 3.57 -5.09 17.39
N ASP A 58 2.28 -5.30 17.60
CA ASP A 58 1.71 -6.43 18.37
C ASP A 58 1.18 -7.54 17.45
N GLY A 59 1.37 -7.40 16.13
CA GLY A 59 0.92 -8.35 15.11
C GLY A 59 1.62 -9.71 15.19
N VAL A 60 0.87 -10.77 14.89
CA VAL A 60 1.33 -12.16 14.93
C VAL A 60 1.54 -12.72 13.52
N SER A 61 0.67 -12.36 12.58
CA SER A 61 0.72 -12.77 11.18
C SER A 61 1.62 -11.85 10.36
N GLU A 62 2.16 -12.35 9.25
CA GLU A 62 3.05 -11.58 8.37
C GLU A 62 2.40 -10.31 7.80
N ASP A 63 1.09 -10.37 7.53
CA ASP A 63 0.25 -9.30 7.00
C ASP A 63 -0.50 -8.51 8.07
N ASP A 64 -0.21 -8.72 9.36
CA ASP A 64 -0.77 -7.89 10.44
C ASP A 64 -0.15 -6.49 10.39
N GLY A 65 -0.95 -5.54 9.92
CA GLY A 65 -0.52 -4.17 9.72
C GLY A 65 -1.40 -3.42 8.72
N VAL A 66 -0.86 -2.31 8.22
CA VAL A 66 -1.56 -1.43 7.28
C VAL A 66 -0.74 -1.16 6.04
N LEU A 67 -1.42 -0.86 4.93
CA LEU A 67 -0.81 -0.29 3.73
C LEU A 67 -1.15 1.20 3.64
N LEU A 68 -0.12 2.00 3.44
CA LEU A 68 -0.24 3.41 3.13
C LEU A 68 0.04 3.63 1.65
N SER A 69 -0.83 4.36 0.96
CA SER A 69 -0.59 4.75 -0.44
C SER A 69 -1.15 6.13 -0.70
N VAL A 70 -0.39 6.95 -1.44
CA VAL A 70 -0.91 8.21 -1.95
C VAL A 70 -1.77 7.90 -3.18
N VAL A 71 -3.03 8.30 -3.15
CA VAL A 71 -3.98 8.06 -4.23
C VAL A 71 -4.37 9.37 -4.87
N LEU A 72 -4.22 9.47 -6.19
CA LEU A 72 -4.79 10.56 -6.98
C LEU A 72 -6.23 10.19 -7.36
N ASP A 73 -7.19 11.00 -6.94
CA ASP A 73 -8.56 10.95 -7.44
C ASP A 73 -8.66 11.77 -8.73
N GLY A 74 -8.79 11.08 -9.87
CA GLY A 74 -8.90 11.70 -11.18
C GLY A 74 -10.21 12.48 -11.40
N MET A 75 -11.24 12.25 -10.57
CA MET A 75 -12.52 12.97 -10.67
C MET A 75 -12.45 14.34 -10.00
N THR A 76 -11.69 14.46 -8.92
CA THR A 76 -11.57 15.71 -8.15
C THR A 76 -10.24 16.42 -8.34
N CYS A 77 -9.28 15.79 -9.03
CA CYS A 77 -7.90 16.27 -9.20
C CYS A 77 -7.20 16.54 -7.86
N LYS A 78 -7.54 15.75 -6.84
CA LYS A 78 -6.98 15.85 -5.48
C LYS A 78 -6.41 14.52 -5.06
N SER A 79 -5.42 14.57 -4.19
CA SER A 79 -4.84 13.36 -3.62
C SER A 79 -5.28 13.15 -2.17
N ASN A 80 -5.13 11.92 -1.72
CA ASN A 80 -5.25 11.55 -0.32
C ASN A 80 -4.16 10.55 0.04
N LEU A 81 -3.85 10.45 1.34
CA LEU A 81 -3.12 9.31 1.89
C LEU A 81 -4.14 8.28 2.35
N LEU A 82 -4.27 7.18 1.61
CA LEU A 82 -5.13 6.06 1.90
C LEU A 82 -4.47 5.13 2.93
N CYS A 83 -5.25 4.65 3.89
CA CYS A 83 -4.86 3.60 4.83
C CYS A 83 -5.75 2.38 4.64
N LEU A 84 -5.14 1.25 4.28
CA LEU A 84 -5.81 -0.04 4.14
C LEU A 84 -5.34 -1.01 5.23
N ASP A 85 -6.24 -1.87 5.70
CA ASP A 85 -5.90 -3.10 6.40
C ASP A 85 -5.09 -4.00 5.43
N ALA A 86 -3.87 -4.39 5.80
CA ALA A 86 -3.00 -5.14 4.91
C ALA A 86 -3.40 -6.62 4.75
N GLY A 87 -4.24 -7.13 5.66
CA GLY A 87 -4.82 -8.47 5.63
C GLY A 87 -5.94 -8.58 4.60
N LYS A 88 -6.89 -7.65 4.66
CA LYS A 88 -8.17 -7.69 3.93
C LYS A 88 -8.26 -6.70 2.79
N LEU A 89 -7.32 -5.75 2.69
CA LEU A 89 -7.39 -4.58 1.81
C LEU A 89 -8.65 -3.72 2.02
N ALA A 90 -9.22 -3.76 3.22
CA ALA A 90 -10.34 -2.92 3.61
C ALA A 90 -9.85 -1.52 3.96
N GLU A 91 -10.57 -0.49 3.55
CA GLU A 91 -10.22 0.89 3.89
C GLU A 91 -10.48 1.16 5.38
N LEU A 92 -9.43 1.59 6.09
CA LEU A 92 -9.50 2.01 7.50
C LEU A 92 -9.70 3.52 7.62
N GLY A 93 -9.24 4.27 6.62
CA GLY A 93 -9.43 5.71 6.54
C GLY A 93 -8.54 6.36 5.48
N ARG A 94 -8.65 7.68 5.37
CA ARG A 94 -7.85 8.50 4.47
C ARG A 94 -7.59 9.89 5.03
N ALA A 95 -6.49 10.51 4.63
CA ALA A 95 -6.21 11.92 4.89
C ALA A 95 -6.17 12.70 3.57
N ASP A 96 -7.14 13.59 3.35
CA ASP A 96 -7.27 14.35 2.11
C ASP A 96 -6.33 15.57 2.07
N VAL A 97 -5.81 15.88 0.88
CA VAL A 97 -5.08 17.13 0.61
C VAL A 97 -5.83 18.02 -0.37
N LYS A 98 -5.59 19.33 -0.31
CA LYS A 98 -6.28 20.33 -1.14
C LYS A 98 -5.74 20.45 -2.58
N GLY A 99 -4.95 19.48 -3.05
CA GLY A 99 -4.35 19.49 -4.38
C GLY A 99 -3.85 18.11 -4.79
N ALA A 100 -3.25 18.03 -5.98
CA ALA A 100 -2.64 16.81 -6.48
C ALA A 100 -1.24 16.63 -5.88
N VAL A 101 -0.99 15.46 -5.32
CA VAL A 101 0.36 14.94 -5.10
C VAL A 101 0.70 14.14 -6.35
N VAL A 102 1.68 14.65 -7.12
CA VAL A 102 2.09 14.03 -8.38
C VAL A 102 2.68 12.64 -8.14
N PHE A 103 2.59 11.78 -9.16
CA PHE A 103 3.16 10.44 -9.11
C PHE A 103 4.65 10.49 -8.76
N GLY A 104 5.01 9.84 -7.66
CA GLY A 104 6.39 9.59 -7.26
C GLY A 104 6.83 8.17 -7.61
N PHE A 105 8.06 7.85 -7.23
CA PHE A 105 8.60 6.49 -7.31
C PHE A 105 8.34 5.73 -6.01
N HIS A 106 9.35 5.65 -5.15
CA HIS A 106 9.30 4.92 -3.89
C HIS A 106 9.03 5.87 -2.72
N GLY A 107 8.46 5.30 -1.66
CA GLY A 107 8.31 5.94 -0.37
C GLY A 107 8.69 4.97 0.74
N LYS A 108 8.91 5.50 1.94
CA LYS A 108 9.29 4.71 3.11
C LYS A 108 8.62 5.28 4.35
N HIS A 109 8.12 4.40 5.20
CA HIS A 109 7.70 4.74 6.56
C HIS A 109 8.91 4.69 7.48
N VAL A 110 9.04 5.69 8.37
CA VAL A 110 10.07 5.73 9.40
C VAL A 110 9.38 5.75 10.76
N PRO A 111 9.57 4.73 11.62
CA PRO A 111 8.96 4.69 12.94
C PRO A 111 9.56 5.76 13.85
N VAL A 112 8.76 6.32 14.76
CA VAL A 112 9.20 7.31 15.75
C VAL A 112 10.09 6.67 16.84
N VAL A 113 9.87 5.38 17.12
CA VAL A 113 10.63 4.59 18.10
C VAL A 113 11.03 3.26 17.47
N GLY A 114 12.29 2.85 17.63
CA GLY A 114 12.85 1.62 17.08
C GLY A 114 13.80 1.85 15.90
N LEU A 115 14.39 0.76 15.39
CA LEU A 115 15.26 0.83 14.21
C LEU A 115 14.43 1.18 12.96
N PRO A 116 14.93 2.08 12.08
CA PRO A 116 14.35 2.26 10.76
C PRO A 116 14.32 0.91 10.04
N THR A 117 13.19 0.57 9.43
CA THR A 117 13.07 -0.65 8.63
C THR A 117 13.91 -0.52 7.35
N GLY A 118 15.18 -0.92 7.43
CA GLY A 118 16.07 -1.29 6.31
C GLY A 118 16.59 -0.17 5.41
N GLU A 119 17.92 -0.01 5.42
CA GLU A 119 18.84 0.73 4.51
C GLU A 119 19.15 2.21 4.82
N TYR A 120 20.42 2.39 5.21
CA TYR A 120 21.35 3.40 4.71
C TYR A 120 22.09 2.81 3.52
#